data_AF-A0A2X3KBQ5-F1
#
_entry.id   AF-A0A2X3KBQ5-F1
#
_cell.length_a   1.000
_cell.length_b   1.000
_cell.length_c   1.000
_cell.angle_alpha   90.00
_cell.angle_beta   90.00
_cell.angle_gamma   90.00
#
_symmetry.space_group_name_H-M   'P 1'
#
loop_
_entity.id
_entity.type
_entity.pdbx_description
1 polymer ?
#
loop_
_entity_poly.entity_id
_entity_poly.type
_entity_poly.pdbx_seq_one_letter_code
_entity_poly.pdbx_strand_id
1 'polypeptide(L)'
;MDEAHPCWLHLNYVHHESAQWLATTPLLPNNVRDALAGESTRPRVSRLGEGTLITLRCINGSTDERPDQLVAMRVYMDGRLIVSTRQRKVLALDDVVSDLEEGTGPTDCGGWLVDVCDALTDHSSEFIEQLHDKIIDLEDNLLDQQIPPRGIPGSAAQTINRDASLYGTAT
;
A
#
# COMPACT_ATOMS: atom_id res chain seq x y z
N MET A 1 -6.29 9.41 -30.27
CA MET A 1 -6.64 8.15 -29.56
C MET A 1 -8.09 7.87 -29.90
N ASP A 2 -8.37 6.64 -30.29
CA ASP A 2 -9.69 6.16 -30.70
C ASP A 2 -10.04 4.95 -29.83
N GLU A 3 -11.32 4.66 -29.64
CA GLU A 3 -11.78 3.56 -28.78
C GLU A 3 -11.30 2.20 -29.31
N ALA A 4 -11.02 2.10 -30.62
CA ALA A 4 -10.45 0.92 -31.24
C ALA A 4 -8.99 0.65 -30.83
N HIS A 5 -8.27 1.65 -30.29
CA HIS A 5 -6.87 1.54 -29.88
C HIS A 5 -6.66 2.28 -28.55
N PRO A 6 -7.17 1.72 -27.43
CA PRO A 6 -7.03 2.33 -26.13
C PRO A 6 -5.56 2.37 -25.71
N CYS A 7 -5.18 3.40 -24.96
CA CYS A 7 -3.82 3.58 -24.47
C CYS A 7 -3.80 3.65 -22.95
N TRP A 8 -2.82 2.99 -22.33
CA TRP A 8 -2.57 3.09 -20.90
C TRP A 8 -1.23 3.77 -20.63
N LEU A 9 -1.26 4.81 -19.80
CA LEU A 9 -0.09 5.49 -19.28
C LEU A 9 -0.01 5.33 -17.76
N HIS A 10 1.12 4.85 -17.27
CA HIS A 10 1.39 4.69 -15.84
C HIS A 10 2.54 5.59 -15.41
N LEU A 11 2.26 6.56 -14.52
CA LEU A 11 3.20 7.59 -14.11
C LEU A 11 3.52 7.52 -12.61
N ASN A 12 4.75 7.88 -12.28
CA ASN A 12 5.11 8.20 -10.90
C ASN A 12 5.20 9.71 -10.74
N TYR A 13 4.22 10.32 -10.08
CA TYR A 13 4.09 11.79 -10.00
C TYR A 13 5.20 12.47 -9.19
N VAL A 14 6.03 11.70 -8.47
CA VAL A 14 7.22 12.24 -7.78
C VAL A 14 8.32 12.60 -8.78
N HIS A 15 8.33 12.00 -9.97
CA HIS A 15 9.29 12.35 -11.02
C HIS A 15 8.90 13.69 -11.65
N HIS A 16 9.88 14.59 -11.76
CA HIS A 16 9.67 15.94 -12.27
C HIS A 16 9.02 15.94 -13.66
N GLU A 17 9.47 15.08 -14.58
CA GLU A 17 8.92 14.97 -15.93
C GLU A 17 7.46 14.49 -15.92
N SER A 18 7.12 13.54 -15.04
CA SER A 18 5.74 13.06 -14.90
C SER A 18 4.82 14.15 -14.34
N ALA A 19 5.28 14.88 -13.32
CA ALA A 19 4.53 16.01 -12.76
C ALA A 19 4.33 17.12 -13.80
N GLN A 20 5.37 17.44 -14.57
CA GLN A 20 5.30 18.43 -15.64
C GLN A 20 4.32 17.99 -16.74
N TRP A 21 4.36 16.72 -17.14
CA TRP A 21 3.44 16.18 -18.14
C TRP A 21 1.98 16.25 -17.65
N LEU A 22 1.71 15.80 -16.41
CA LEU A 22 0.38 15.89 -15.79
C LEU A 22 -0.14 17.34 -15.74
N ALA A 23 0.74 18.30 -15.46
CA ALA A 23 0.39 19.70 -15.35
C ALA A 23 0.14 20.39 -16.70
N THR A 24 0.67 19.87 -17.82
CA THR A 24 0.68 20.57 -19.12
C THR A 24 -0.10 19.87 -20.22
N THR A 25 -0.34 18.56 -20.10
CA THR A 25 -0.96 17.77 -21.16
C THR A 25 -2.38 18.25 -21.50
N PRO A 26 -2.72 18.43 -22.79
CA PRO A 26 -4.08 18.77 -23.21
C PRO A 26 -5.04 17.57 -23.14
N LEU A 27 -4.51 16.35 -22.88
CA LEU A 27 -5.30 15.12 -22.79
C LEU A 27 -6.13 15.03 -21.50
N LEU A 28 -5.79 15.83 -20.49
CA LEU A 28 -6.43 15.81 -19.19
C LEU A 28 -7.18 17.12 -18.91
N PRO A 29 -8.46 17.04 -18.49
CA PRO A 29 -9.19 18.17 -17.95
C PRO A 29 -8.45 18.83 -16.79
N ASN A 30 -8.52 20.16 -16.67
CA ASN A 30 -7.80 20.88 -15.60
C ASN A 30 -8.16 20.39 -14.19
N ASN A 31 -9.42 20.04 -13.97
CA ASN A 31 -9.93 19.58 -12.67
C ASN A 31 -9.51 18.15 -12.27
N VAL A 32 -8.83 17.39 -13.14
CA VAL A 32 -8.28 16.07 -12.78
C VAL A 32 -6.77 16.10 -12.53
N ARG A 33 -6.08 17.17 -12.94
CA ARG A 33 -4.61 17.28 -12.84
C ARG A 33 -4.13 17.21 -11.40
N ASP A 34 -4.69 18.05 -10.54
CA ASP A 34 -4.33 18.12 -9.11
C ASP A 34 -4.70 16.82 -8.39
N ALA A 35 -5.84 16.23 -8.75
CA ALA A 35 -6.26 14.96 -8.19
C ALA A 35 -5.26 13.85 -8.51
N LEU A 36 -4.78 13.74 -9.76
CA LEU A 36 -3.75 12.78 -10.16
C LEU A 36 -2.36 13.08 -9.56
N ALA A 37 -2.12 14.31 -9.09
CA ALA A 37 -0.84 14.74 -8.50
C ALA A 37 -0.70 14.42 -7.00
N GLY A 38 -1.70 13.85 -6.34
CA GLY A 38 -1.53 13.25 -5.02
C GLY A 38 -2.36 13.82 -3.87
N GLU A 39 -3.26 14.77 -4.11
CA GLU A 39 -3.94 15.53 -3.04
C GLU A 39 -4.78 14.68 -2.07
N SER A 40 -5.36 13.57 -2.52
CA SER A 40 -6.20 12.71 -1.68
C SER A 40 -5.78 11.25 -1.76
N THR A 41 -5.80 10.56 -0.62
CA THR A 41 -5.56 9.13 -0.49
C THR A 41 -6.84 8.33 -0.20
N ARG A 42 -7.99 8.99 -0.08
CA ARG A 42 -9.26 8.32 0.23
C ARG A 42 -9.84 7.67 -1.03
N PRO A 43 -10.26 6.39 -0.99
CA PRO A 43 -10.92 5.78 -2.13
C PRO A 43 -12.17 6.55 -2.53
N ARG A 44 -12.30 6.85 -3.82
CA ARG A 44 -13.43 7.61 -4.38
C ARG A 44 -13.51 7.41 -5.88
N VAL A 45 -14.74 7.38 -6.39
CA VAL A 45 -15.04 7.50 -7.82
C VAL A 45 -15.76 8.82 -8.07
N SER A 46 -15.38 9.55 -9.10
CA SER A 46 -16.04 10.77 -9.56
C SER A 46 -16.17 10.75 -11.07
N ARG A 47 -17.38 10.96 -11.60
CA ARG A 47 -17.59 11.16 -13.04
C ARG A 47 -17.34 12.62 -13.41
N LEU A 48 -16.62 12.85 -14.50
CA LEU A 48 -16.23 14.17 -15.01
C LEU A 48 -16.47 14.23 -16.51
N GLY A 49 -17.68 14.61 -16.92
CA GLY A 49 -18.08 14.57 -18.33
C GLY A 49 -18.01 13.13 -18.86
N GLU A 50 -17.24 12.94 -19.93
CA GLU A 50 -17.02 11.64 -20.57
C GLU A 50 -15.95 10.78 -19.85
N GLY A 51 -15.21 11.35 -18.90
CA GLY A 51 -14.17 10.63 -18.15
C GLY A 51 -14.59 10.28 -16.73
N THR A 52 -13.83 9.38 -16.11
CA THR A 52 -13.98 8.99 -14.71
C THR A 52 -12.64 9.12 -13.99
N LEU A 53 -12.67 9.76 -12.82
CA LEU A 53 -11.56 9.82 -11.90
C LEU A 53 -11.81 8.83 -10.75
N ILE A 54 -10.83 7.97 -10.51
CA ILE A 54 -10.87 6.89 -9.53
C ILE A 54 -9.63 7.01 -8.66
N THR A 55 -9.82 7.00 -7.35
CA THR A 55 -8.75 6.79 -6.38
C THR A 55 -9.00 5.44 -5.72
N LEU A 56 -8.02 4.54 -5.79
CA LEU A 56 -8.05 3.24 -5.13
C LEU A 56 -6.89 3.15 -4.13
N ARG A 57 -7.01 2.20 -3.20
CA ARG A 57 -5.93 1.84 -2.28
C ARG A 57 -5.71 0.34 -2.36
N CYS A 58 -4.45 -0.04 -2.33
CA CYS A 58 -4.01 -1.43 -2.19
C CYS A 58 -3.16 -1.55 -0.94
N ILE A 59 -3.02 -2.78 -0.47
CA ILE A 59 -1.94 -3.16 0.43
C ILE A 59 -0.84 -3.76 -0.45
N ASN A 60 0.38 -3.26 -0.33
CA ASN A 60 1.52 -4.02 -0.84
C ASN A 60 1.96 -4.96 0.28
N GLY A 61 1.80 -6.27 0.08
CA GLY A 61 2.42 -7.27 0.95
C GLY A 61 3.92 -6.97 1.06
N SER A 62 4.40 -6.81 2.28
CA SER A 62 5.83 -6.67 2.56
C SER A 62 6.20 -7.60 3.70
N THR A 63 7.30 -8.31 3.51
CA THR A 63 7.98 -9.15 4.49
C THR A 63 8.43 -8.40 5.76
N ASP A 64 8.38 -7.06 5.76
CA ASP A 64 9.04 -6.19 6.74
C ASP A 64 8.09 -5.59 7.80
N GLU A 65 6.86 -6.08 7.92
CA GLU A 65 5.87 -5.69 8.96
C GLU A 65 5.77 -4.18 9.21
N ARG A 66 5.77 -3.35 8.17
CA ARG A 66 5.64 -1.90 8.36
C ARG A 66 4.18 -1.49 8.53
N PRO A 67 3.87 -0.54 9.43
CA PRO A 67 2.50 -0.06 9.65
C PRO A 67 1.92 0.75 8.47
N ASP A 68 2.71 1.09 7.45
CA ASP A 68 2.33 1.91 6.30
C ASP A 68 2.22 1.11 4.99
N GLN A 69 1.58 -0.06 5.00
CA GLN A 69 1.47 -0.91 3.79
C GLN A 69 0.49 -0.39 2.73
N LEU A 70 -0.41 0.51 3.12
CA LEU A 70 -1.43 1.02 2.21
C LEU A 70 -0.82 1.99 1.19
N VAL A 71 -0.84 1.59 -0.07
CA VAL A 71 -0.46 2.41 -1.21
C VAL A 71 -1.71 2.93 -1.92
N ALA A 72 -1.63 4.15 -2.44
CA ALA A 72 -2.71 4.74 -3.22
C ALA A 72 -2.34 4.74 -4.70
N MET A 73 -3.30 4.38 -5.54
CA MET A 73 -3.25 4.60 -6.98
C MET A 73 -4.39 5.50 -7.39
N ARG A 74 -4.15 6.29 -8.43
CA ARG A 74 -5.14 7.20 -8.97
C ARG A 74 -5.24 6.94 -10.45
N VAL A 75 -6.44 7.03 -10.98
CA VAL A 75 -6.73 6.72 -12.37
C VAL A 75 -7.69 7.76 -12.88
N TYR A 76 -7.33 8.39 -13.98
CA TYR A 76 -8.29 9.03 -14.85
C TYR A 76 -8.45 8.15 -16.08
N MET A 77 -9.68 7.84 -16.45
CA MET A 77 -9.94 7.03 -17.64
C MET A 77 -11.18 7.48 -18.39
N ASP A 78 -11.14 7.39 -19.71
CA ASP A 78 -12.28 7.41 -20.61
C ASP A 78 -12.24 6.16 -21.52
N GLY A 79 -13.11 6.07 -22.54
CA GLY A 79 -13.13 4.94 -23.47
C GLY A 79 -11.86 4.76 -24.33
N ARG A 80 -10.91 5.71 -24.29
CA ARG A 80 -9.77 5.79 -25.22
C ARG A 80 -8.42 5.85 -24.50
N LEU A 81 -8.39 6.40 -23.29
CA LEU A 81 -7.16 6.65 -22.54
C LEU A 81 -7.36 6.33 -21.07
N ILE A 82 -6.36 5.63 -20.51
CA ILE A 82 -6.18 5.44 -19.08
C ILE A 82 -4.89 6.15 -18.67
N VAL A 83 -4.97 7.07 -17.72
CA VAL A 83 -3.82 7.67 -17.05
C VAL A 83 -3.87 7.25 -15.58
N SER A 84 -2.92 6.43 -15.19
CA SER A 84 -2.76 6.01 -13.80
C SER A 84 -1.52 6.67 -13.18
N THR A 85 -1.62 7.09 -11.92
CA THR A 85 -0.52 7.69 -11.19
C THR A 85 -0.33 7.03 -9.83
N ARG A 86 0.94 7.00 -9.40
CA ARG A 86 1.35 6.50 -8.10
C ARG A 86 2.53 7.31 -7.55
N GLN A 87 2.82 7.10 -6.27
CA GLN A 87 4.09 7.53 -5.66
C GLN A 87 4.91 6.32 -5.25
N ARG A 88 4.31 5.44 -4.45
CA ARG A 88 4.87 4.13 -4.12
C ARG A 88 4.43 3.12 -5.17
N LYS A 89 5.26 2.10 -5.44
CA LYS A 89 4.91 1.00 -6.35
C LYS A 89 3.62 0.34 -5.88
N VAL A 90 2.81 -0.19 -6.79
CA VAL A 90 1.59 -0.94 -6.47
C VAL A 90 1.79 -2.32 -7.08
N LEU A 91 2.00 -3.34 -6.24
CA LEU A 91 2.44 -4.65 -6.72
C LEU A 91 1.36 -5.32 -7.60
N ALA A 92 0.09 -5.20 -7.21
CA ALA A 92 -1.05 -5.66 -8.02
C ALA A 92 -1.09 -5.09 -9.45
N LEU A 93 -0.51 -3.90 -9.70
CA LEU A 93 -0.45 -3.35 -11.06
C LEU A 93 0.63 -4.03 -11.91
N ASP A 94 1.66 -4.59 -11.29
CA ASP A 94 2.69 -5.34 -12.02
C ASP A 94 2.11 -6.63 -12.59
N ASP A 95 1.13 -7.26 -11.91
CA ASP A 95 0.45 -8.46 -12.40
C ASP A 95 -0.29 -8.16 -13.71
N VAL A 96 -1.07 -7.07 -13.74
CA VAL A 96 -1.76 -6.62 -14.96
C VAL A 96 -0.79 -6.23 -16.08
N VAL A 97 0.37 -5.66 -15.74
CA VAL A 97 1.43 -5.40 -16.73
C VAL A 97 1.99 -6.70 -17.29
N SER A 98 2.23 -7.70 -16.45
CA SER A 98 2.72 -9.02 -16.87
C SER A 98 1.74 -9.69 -17.83
N ASP A 99 0.44 -9.68 -17.50
CA ASP A 99 -0.60 -10.25 -18.36
C ASP A 99 -0.67 -9.55 -19.72
N LEU A 100 -0.51 -8.22 -19.75
CA LEU A 100 -0.45 -7.45 -20.99
C LEU A 100 0.79 -7.79 -21.85
N GLU A 101 1.94 -7.98 -21.21
CA GLU A 101 3.18 -8.38 -21.90
C GLU A 101 3.10 -9.80 -22.46
N GLU A 102 2.36 -10.69 -21.79
CA GLU A 102 2.10 -12.07 -22.20
C GLU A 102 0.98 -12.19 -23.24
N GLY A 103 0.21 -11.13 -23.47
CA GLY A 103 -0.91 -11.10 -24.41
C GLY A 103 -2.20 -11.76 -23.89
N THR A 104 -2.28 -12.01 -22.59
CA THR A 104 -3.45 -12.54 -21.88
C THR A 104 -4.25 -11.46 -21.14
N GLY A 105 -3.69 -10.24 -21.08
CA GLY A 105 -4.29 -9.11 -20.39
C GLY A 105 -5.48 -8.45 -21.11
N PRO A 106 -5.96 -7.32 -20.55
CA PRO A 106 -7.18 -6.67 -20.98
C PRO A 106 -7.07 -6.07 -22.38
N THR A 107 -8.17 -6.17 -23.15
CA THR A 107 -8.23 -5.67 -24.53
C THR A 107 -8.87 -4.29 -24.66
N ASP A 108 -9.55 -3.82 -23.62
CA ASP A 108 -10.19 -2.50 -23.58
C ASP A 108 -10.05 -1.82 -22.19
N CYS A 109 -10.44 -0.55 -22.11
CA CYS A 109 -10.34 0.22 -20.86
C CYS A 109 -11.20 -0.37 -19.72
N GLY A 110 -12.33 -0.99 -20.05
CA GLY A 110 -13.25 -1.56 -19.06
C GLY A 110 -12.67 -2.84 -18.45
N GLY A 111 -12.21 -3.76 -19.29
CA GLY A 111 -11.46 -4.95 -18.89
C GLY A 111 -10.24 -4.59 -18.08
N TRP A 112 -9.50 -3.55 -18.47
CA TRP A 112 -8.35 -3.09 -17.67
C TRP A 112 -8.74 -2.69 -16.25
N LEU A 113 -9.88 -2.02 -16.08
CA LEU A 113 -10.35 -1.67 -14.73
C LEU A 113 -10.77 -2.92 -13.93
N VAL A 114 -11.38 -3.90 -14.59
CA VAL A 114 -11.77 -5.19 -13.96
C VAL A 114 -10.53 -5.91 -13.47
N ASP A 115 -9.56 -6.15 -14.34
CA ASP A 115 -8.34 -6.89 -14.02
C ASP A 115 -7.52 -6.20 -12.92
N VAL A 116 -7.46 -4.86 -12.95
CA VAL A 116 -6.87 -4.08 -11.85
C VAL A 116 -7.63 -4.28 -10.54
N CYS A 117 -8.97 -4.24 -10.55
CA CYS A 117 -9.75 -4.44 -9.32
C CYS A 117 -9.59 -5.86 -8.77
N ASP A 118 -9.50 -6.86 -9.64
CA ASP A 118 -9.28 -8.25 -9.26
C ASP A 118 -7.90 -8.41 -8.63
N ALA A 119 -6.82 -7.95 -9.29
CA ALA A 119 -5.47 -7.99 -8.74
C ALA A 119 -5.35 -7.25 -7.38
N LEU A 120 -5.98 -6.07 -7.25
CA LEU A 120 -6.02 -5.34 -5.97
C LEU A 120 -6.74 -6.13 -4.86
N THR A 121 -7.80 -6.85 -5.23
CA THR A 121 -8.60 -7.66 -4.30
C THR A 121 -7.86 -8.93 -3.89
N ASP A 122 -7.16 -9.57 -4.81
CA ASP A 122 -6.37 -10.77 -4.55
C ASP A 122 -5.21 -10.48 -3.58
N HIS A 123 -4.45 -9.40 -3.84
CA HIS A 123 -3.38 -8.95 -2.92
C HIS A 123 -3.93 -8.59 -1.53
N SER A 124 -5.13 -8.02 -1.48
CA SER A 124 -5.80 -7.70 -0.21
C SER A 124 -6.24 -8.97 0.53
N SER A 125 -6.71 -9.97 -0.21
CA SER A 125 -7.17 -11.25 0.35
C SER A 125 -6.00 -12.06 0.92
N GLU A 126 -4.88 -12.15 0.18
CA GLU A 126 -3.66 -12.80 0.66
C GLU A 126 -3.15 -12.13 1.94
N PHE A 127 -3.16 -10.79 2.01
CA PHE A 127 -2.77 -10.08 3.21
C PHE A 127 -3.69 -10.38 4.41
N ILE A 128 -5.00 -10.48 4.18
CA ILE A 128 -5.96 -10.84 5.23
C ILE A 128 -5.71 -12.26 5.73
N GLU A 129 -5.40 -13.21 4.84
CA GLU A 129 -5.04 -14.58 5.22
C GLU A 129 -3.77 -14.61 6.07
N GLN A 130 -2.72 -13.88 5.67
CA GLN A 130 -1.49 -13.77 6.48
C GLN A 130 -1.73 -13.16 7.87
N LEU A 131 -2.65 -12.19 7.99
CA LEU A 131 -3.05 -11.66 9.29
C LEU A 131 -3.83 -12.68 10.11
N HIS A 132 -4.68 -13.48 9.46
CA HIS A 132 -5.44 -14.54 10.13
C HIS A 132 -4.51 -15.60 10.71
N ASP A 133 -3.51 -16.05 9.95
CA ASP A 133 -2.49 -17.00 10.41
C ASP A 133 -1.73 -16.48 11.63
N LYS A 134 -1.32 -15.20 11.61
CA LYS A 134 -0.67 -14.55 12.76
C LYS A 134 -1.57 -14.47 13.99
N ILE A 135 -2.88 -14.26 13.80
CA ILE A 135 -3.84 -14.25 14.91
C ILE A 135 -3.95 -15.65 15.51
N ILE A 136 -4.03 -16.69 14.68
CA ILE A 136 -4.06 -18.09 15.13
C ILE A 136 -2.79 -18.42 15.94
N ASP A 137 -1.60 -18.08 15.41
CA ASP A 137 -0.33 -18.29 16.11
C ASP A 137 -0.31 -17.58 17.48
N LEU A 138 -0.85 -16.35 17.56
CA LEU A 138 -0.94 -15.61 18.83
C LEU A 138 -1.93 -16.26 19.80
N GLU A 139 -3.07 -16.75 19.32
CA GLU A 139 -4.07 -17.45 20.12
C GLU A 139 -3.50 -18.75 20.72
N ASP A 140 -2.80 -19.55 19.90
CA ASP A 140 -2.15 -20.80 20.34
C ASP A 140 -1.07 -20.54 21.40
N ASN A 141 -0.22 -19.53 21.18
CA ASN A 141 0.82 -19.14 22.15
C ASN A 141 0.24 -18.68 23.51
N LEU A 142 -0.94 -18.04 23.51
CA LEU A 142 -1.63 -17.63 24.73
C LEU A 142 -2.25 -18.83 25.47
N LEU A 143 -2.81 -19.79 24.74
CA LEU A 143 -3.41 -21.01 25.30
C LEU A 143 -2.36 -21.93 25.94
N ASP A 144 -1.17 -22.01 25.33
CA ASP A 144 -0.04 -22.82 25.82
C ASP A 144 0.68 -22.23 27.06
N GLN A 145 0.20 -21.12 27.61
CA GLN A 145 0.79 -20.43 28.77
C GLN A 145 2.30 -20.14 28.66
N GLN A 146 2.82 -19.87 27.45
CA GLN A 146 4.07 -19.12 27.33
C GLN A 146 3.83 -17.63 27.59
N ILE A 147 3.34 -17.31 28.78
CA ILE A 147 3.42 -15.96 29.31
C ILE A 147 4.89 -15.77 29.68
N PRO A 148 5.67 -14.87 29.02
CA PRO A 148 6.98 -14.50 29.53
C PRO A 148 6.75 -14.08 30.98
N PRO A 149 7.48 -14.61 31.97
CA PRO A 149 7.17 -14.38 33.37
C PRO A 149 7.03 -12.87 33.57
N ARG A 150 5.79 -12.42 33.84
CA ARG A 150 5.53 -11.04 34.23
C ARG A 150 6.43 -10.84 35.44
N GLY A 151 7.45 -9.99 35.27
CA GLY A 151 8.35 -9.63 36.35
C GLY A 151 7.50 -9.33 37.58
N ILE A 152 7.74 -10.10 38.64
CA ILE A 152 7.03 -9.93 39.91
C ILE A 152 7.23 -8.46 40.31
N PRO A 153 6.18 -7.63 40.43
CA PRO A 153 6.34 -6.28 40.94
C PRO A 153 6.59 -6.42 42.44
N GLY A 154 7.86 -6.56 42.82
CA GLY A 154 8.21 -6.78 44.22
C GLY A 154 9.68 -7.08 44.55
N SER A 155 10.59 -7.30 43.58
CA SER A 155 11.99 -7.58 43.93
C SER A 155 12.92 -6.34 43.96
N ALA A 156 12.40 -5.13 43.76
CA ALA A 156 13.18 -3.90 43.86
C ALA A 156 13.35 -3.37 45.31
N ALA A 157 13.21 -4.21 46.33
CA ALA A 157 13.32 -3.80 47.74
C ALA A 157 14.40 -4.54 48.55
N GLN A 158 15.22 -5.40 47.94
CA GLN A 158 16.34 -6.07 48.64
C GLN A 158 17.65 -5.95 47.87
N THR A 159 18.12 -4.72 47.68
CA THR A 159 19.56 -4.47 47.42
C THR A 159 20.04 -3.21 48.15
N ILE A 160 19.36 -2.83 49.24
CA ILE A 160 19.93 -1.89 50.21
C ILE A 160 20.41 -2.74 51.37
N ASN A 161 21.72 -2.63 51.63
CA ASN A 161 22.45 -3.07 52.81
C ASN A 161 23.25 -4.38 52.69
N ARG A 162 24.38 -4.33 51.96
CA ARG A 162 25.53 -5.18 52.28
C ARG A 162 26.90 -4.66 51.80
N ASP A 163 27.14 -3.35 51.85
CA ASP A 163 28.49 -2.77 51.67
C ASP A 163 28.84 -1.81 52.81
N ALA A 164 28.74 -2.32 54.04
CA ALA A 164 29.23 -1.64 55.25
C ALA A 164 29.95 -2.64 56.16
N SER A 165 30.87 -3.43 55.60
CA SER A 165 31.91 -4.11 56.37
C SER A 165 32.91 -4.71 55.40
N LEU A 166 33.92 -3.93 54.99
CA LEU A 166 35.23 -4.35 54.52
C LEU A 166 35.92 -3.06 54.08
N TYR A 167 36.63 -2.43 55.02
CA TYR A 167 37.84 -1.61 54.86
C TYR A 167 38.05 -0.83 56.17
N GLY A 168 38.33 -1.60 57.23
CA GLY A 168 38.96 -1.12 58.44
C GLY A 168 40.35 -1.74 58.56
N THR A 169 41.36 -0.85 58.53
CA THR A 169 42.68 -0.92 59.17
C THR A 169 43.74 -1.93 58.70
N ALA A 170 44.89 -1.38 58.26
CA ALA A 170 46.29 -1.72 58.57
C ALA A 170 47.15 -1.25 57.37
N THR A 171 48.24 -0.47 57.46
CA THR A 171 49.06 0.15 58.50
C THR A 171 49.78 1.31 57.83
#